data_AF-A0AA97B5U3-F1
#
_entry.id   AF-A0AA97B5U3-F1
#
_cell.length_a   1.000
_cell.length_b   1.000
_cell.length_c   1.000
_cell.angle_alpha   90.00
_cell.angle_beta   90.00
_cell.angle_gamma   90.00
#
_symmetry.space_group_name_H-M   'P 1'
#
loop_
_entity.id
_entity.type
_entity.pdbx_description
1 polymer ?
#
loop_
_entity_poly.entity_id
_entity_poly.type
_entity_poly.pdbx_seq_one_letter_code
_entity_poly.pdbx_strand_id
1 'polypeptide(L)'
;MARSARRMERMLQELMDFTRTRLAGGLALRPEPAVLDAVVARVVEERRREHPGRTLHLEAEGDLRGHWDTHRLAQLADNLLSSVLHQGAEDSPVTLRAVGAVGGVTLCVRSPGLTVAAEERSSLFEPFRRERGATPEGLGLGLYIAGRSPWPTAGSWRWSPAPGAA
;
A
#
# COMPACT_ATOMS: atom_id res chain seq x y z
N MET A 1 23.18 -12.55 2.76
CA MET A 1 23.65 -11.45 1.90
C MET A 1 22.54 -10.84 1.02
N ALA A 2 21.67 -11.61 0.36
CA ALA A 2 20.63 -11.08 -0.54
C ALA A 2 19.47 -10.27 0.11
N ARG A 3 19.21 -10.39 1.42
CA ARG A 3 18.18 -9.60 2.13
C ARG A 3 18.63 -8.14 2.37
N SER A 4 19.88 -7.94 2.75
CA SER A 4 20.43 -6.60 3.01
C SER A 4 20.55 -5.77 1.74
N ALA A 5 20.92 -6.39 0.61
CA ALA A 5 20.99 -5.73 -0.69
C ALA A 5 19.60 -5.24 -1.16
N ARG A 6 18.58 -6.11 -1.12
CA ARG A 6 17.19 -5.75 -1.45
C ARG A 6 16.64 -4.63 -0.57
N ARG A 7 17.02 -4.62 0.71
CA ARG A 7 16.63 -3.55 1.65
C ARG A 7 17.24 -2.19 1.27
N MET A 8 18.53 -2.15 0.91
CA MET A 8 19.18 -0.91 0.46
C MET A 8 18.58 -0.40 -0.86
N GLU A 9 18.31 -1.31 -1.79
CA GLU A 9 17.67 -0.98 -3.06
C GLU A 9 16.28 -0.36 -2.86
N ARG A 10 15.47 -0.93 -1.95
CA ARG A 10 14.16 -0.36 -1.57
C ARG A 10 14.29 1.04 -0.97
N MET A 11 15.25 1.25 -0.06
CA MET A 11 15.48 2.57 0.56
C MET A 11 15.93 3.62 -0.45
N LEU A 12 16.82 3.25 -1.38
CA LEU A 12 17.26 4.11 -2.47
C LEU A 12 16.09 4.50 -3.38
N GLN A 13 15.25 3.53 -3.74
CA GLN A 13 14.08 3.78 -4.57
C GLN A 13 13.07 4.70 -3.87
N GLU A 14 12.78 4.47 -2.59
CA GLU A 14 11.92 5.33 -1.77
C GLU A 14 12.45 6.77 -1.69
N LEU A 15 13.76 6.95 -1.53
CA LEU A 15 14.39 8.28 -1.50
C LEU A 15 14.29 8.98 -2.87
N MET A 16 14.56 8.24 -3.95
CA MET A 16 14.45 8.76 -5.32
C MET A 16 13.01 9.14 -5.67
N ASP A 17 12.03 8.36 -5.24
CA ASP A 17 10.62 8.67 -5.43
C ASP A 17 10.21 9.90 -4.61
N PHE A 18 10.69 10.02 -3.37
CA PHE A 18 10.45 11.20 -2.54
C PHE A 18 11.02 12.48 -3.16
N THR A 19 12.27 12.47 -3.64
CA THR A 19 12.85 13.66 -4.30
C THR A 19 12.07 14.03 -5.56
N ARG A 20 11.63 13.07 -6.36
CA ARG A 20 10.78 13.30 -7.54
C ARG A 20 9.43 13.90 -7.20
N THR A 21 8.78 13.47 -6.12
CA THR A 21 7.50 14.08 -5.68
C THR A 21 7.62 15.54 -5.21
N ARG A 22 8.84 15.99 -4.83
CA ARG A 22 9.10 17.37 -4.41
C ARG A 22 9.57 18.28 -5.56
N LEU A 23 10.17 17.71 -6.60
CA LEU A 23 10.57 18.46 -7.80
C LEU A 23 9.34 18.75 -8.68
N ALA A 24 9.40 19.83 -9.46
CA ALA A 24 8.27 20.37 -10.26
C ALA A 24 7.72 19.43 -11.36
N GLY A 25 8.22 18.19 -11.48
CA GLY A 25 7.76 17.18 -12.45
C GLY A 25 6.95 16.02 -11.84
N GLY A 26 6.89 15.89 -10.51
CA GLY A 26 6.17 14.81 -9.84
C GLY A 26 6.67 13.39 -10.19
N LEU A 27 5.91 12.39 -9.75
CA LEU A 27 6.13 10.99 -10.14
C LEU A 27 5.55 10.77 -11.54
N ALA A 28 6.40 10.55 -12.53
CA ALA A 28 5.97 10.17 -13.87
C ALA A 28 5.36 8.76 -13.84
N LEU A 29 4.04 8.68 -13.97
CA LEU A 29 3.32 7.42 -14.13
C LEU A 29 3.41 6.95 -15.58
N ARG A 30 3.52 5.64 -15.78
CA ARG A 30 3.46 5.00 -17.10
C ARG A 30 2.27 4.03 -17.12
N PRO A 31 1.03 4.54 -17.26
CA PRO A 31 -0.14 3.70 -17.26
C PRO A 31 -0.26 2.92 -18.58
N GLU A 32 -0.45 1.60 -18.47
CA GLU A 32 -0.64 0.68 -19.60
C GLU A 32 -1.92 -0.14 -19.40
N PRO A 33 -2.58 -0.64 -20.46
CA PRO A 33 -3.73 -1.53 -20.33
C PRO A 33 -3.39 -2.75 -19.48
N ALA A 34 -4.04 -2.87 -18.32
CA ALA A 34 -3.83 -3.98 -17.40
C ALA A 34 -5.10 -4.27 -16.59
N VAL A 35 -5.09 -5.40 -15.87
CA VAL A 35 -6.14 -5.78 -14.93
C VAL A 35 -5.53 -5.77 -13.53
N LEU A 36 -6.13 -5.01 -12.60
CA LEU A 36 -5.53 -4.77 -11.29
C LEU A 36 -5.45 -6.06 -10.43
N ASP A 37 -6.39 -6.98 -10.62
CA ASP A 37 -6.46 -8.26 -9.92
C ASP A 37 -5.14 -9.05 -9.96
N ALA A 38 -4.53 -9.15 -11.14
CA ALA A 38 -3.27 -9.87 -11.35
C ALA A 38 -2.11 -9.21 -10.61
N VAL A 39 -2.09 -7.87 -10.56
CA VAL A 39 -1.06 -7.09 -9.87
C VAL A 39 -1.16 -7.33 -8.36
N VAL A 40 -2.36 -7.17 -7.78
CA VAL A 40 -2.55 -7.31 -6.33
C VAL A 40 -2.44 -8.77 -5.88
N ALA A 41 -2.85 -9.74 -6.70
CA ALA A 41 -2.67 -11.16 -6.43
C ALA A 41 -1.20 -11.53 -6.29
N ARG A 42 -0.35 -11.03 -7.19
CA ARG A 42 1.09 -11.27 -7.09
C ARG A 42 1.68 -10.74 -5.78
N VAL A 43 1.32 -9.52 -5.39
CA VAL A 43 1.80 -8.93 -4.12
C VAL A 43 1.34 -9.74 -2.92
N VAL A 44 0.06 -10.14 -2.88
CA VAL A 44 -0.48 -10.96 -1.78
C VAL A 44 0.22 -12.31 -1.69
N GLU A 45 0.50 -12.96 -2.83
CA GLU A 45 1.23 -14.23 -2.87
C GLU A 45 2.67 -14.10 -2.39
N GLU A 46 3.37 -13.03 -2.77
CA GLU A 46 4.72 -12.73 -2.28
C GLU A 46 4.69 -12.56 -0.75
N ARG A 47 3.72 -11.81 -0.22
CA ARG A 47 3.56 -11.62 1.23
C ARG A 47 3.14 -12.86 2.00
N ARG A 48 2.31 -13.73 1.43
CA ARG A 48 1.99 -15.05 2.02
C ARG A 48 3.25 -15.90 2.21
N ARG A 49 4.19 -15.86 1.25
CA ARG A 49 5.46 -16.60 1.35
C ARG A 49 6.41 -16.00 2.40
N GLU A 50 6.42 -14.68 2.54
CA GLU A 50 7.23 -13.99 3.56
C GLU A 50 6.69 -14.17 4.97
N HIS A 51 5.37 -14.35 5.11
CA HIS A 51 4.66 -14.47 6.37
C HIS A 51 3.80 -15.75 6.43
N PRO A 52 4.40 -16.96 6.43
CA PRO A 52 3.65 -18.22 6.34
C PRO A 52 2.72 -18.49 7.54
N GLY A 53 2.95 -17.84 8.69
CA GLY A 53 2.06 -17.91 9.86
C GLY A 53 0.91 -16.91 9.85
N ARG A 54 0.85 -15.99 8.88
CA ARG A 54 -0.19 -14.97 8.78
C ARG A 54 -1.27 -15.39 7.80
N THR A 55 -2.53 -15.15 8.16
CA THR A 55 -3.65 -15.33 7.25
C THR A 55 -3.84 -14.07 6.40
N LEU A 56 -3.61 -14.18 5.09
CA LEU A 56 -3.77 -13.10 4.12
C LEU A 56 -4.85 -13.47 3.11
N HIS A 57 -5.86 -12.62 2.93
CA HIS A 57 -6.93 -12.79 1.95
C HIS A 57 -6.84 -11.73 0.85
N LEU A 58 -7.23 -12.13 -0.37
CA LEU A 58 -7.47 -11.22 -1.48
C LEU A 58 -8.94 -11.33 -1.88
N GLU A 59 -9.61 -10.19 -1.92
CA GLU A 59 -10.97 -10.05 -2.43
C GLU A 59 -10.95 -9.11 -3.64
N ALA A 60 -11.45 -9.56 -4.78
CA ALA A 60 -11.50 -8.78 -6.01
C ALA A 60 -12.90 -8.83 -6.59
N GLU A 61 -13.52 -7.67 -6.78
CA GLU A 61 -14.92 -7.55 -7.21
C GLU A 61 -15.07 -6.45 -8.28
N GLY A 62 -16.01 -6.61 -9.21
CA GLY A 62 -16.30 -5.63 -10.26
C GLY A 62 -15.30 -5.64 -11.43
N ASP A 63 -15.34 -4.59 -12.26
CA ASP A 63 -14.40 -4.44 -13.39
C ASP A 63 -13.11 -3.73 -12.95
N LEU A 64 -12.00 -4.46 -13.00
CA LEU A 64 -10.68 -4.00 -12.57
C LEU A 64 -9.75 -3.69 -13.75
N ARG A 65 -10.27 -3.73 -14.98
CA ARG A 65 -9.54 -3.34 -16.18
C ARG A 65 -9.36 -1.83 -16.23
N GLY A 66 -8.20 -1.38 -16.68
CA GLY A 66 -7.91 0.03 -16.83
C GLY A 66 -6.52 0.28 -17.37
N HIS A 67 -6.12 1.55 -17.39
CA HIS A 67 -4.77 1.97 -17.72
C HIS A 67 -4.02 2.21 -16.41
N TRP A 68 -3.15 1.29 -16.06
CA TRP A 68 -2.53 1.18 -14.76
C TRP A 68 -1.01 1.21 -14.87
N ASP A 69 -0.35 1.95 -13.98
CA ASP A 69 1.08 1.75 -13.74
C ASP A 69 1.21 0.59 -12.76
N THR A 70 1.40 -0.61 -13.30
CA THR A 70 1.37 -1.87 -12.52
C THR A 70 2.48 -1.92 -11.48
N HIS A 71 3.65 -1.36 -11.76
CA HIS A 71 4.75 -1.28 -10.81
C HIS A 71 4.38 -0.38 -9.63
N ARG A 72 3.82 0.80 -9.89
CA ARG A 72 3.39 1.73 -8.83
C ARG A 72 2.23 1.16 -8.02
N LEU A 73 1.28 0.47 -8.65
CA LEU A 73 0.19 -0.20 -7.94
C LEU A 73 0.68 -1.36 -7.07
N ALA A 74 1.64 -2.16 -7.56
CA ALA A 74 2.25 -3.20 -6.76
C ALA A 74 2.96 -2.62 -5.52
N GLN A 75 3.76 -1.57 -5.71
CA GLN A 75 4.42 -0.86 -4.62
C GLN A 75 3.41 -0.29 -3.61
N LEU A 76 2.28 0.23 -4.09
CA LEU A 76 1.22 0.78 -3.27
C LEU A 76 0.52 -0.30 -2.44
N ALA A 77 0.12 -1.41 -3.06
CA ALA A 77 -0.46 -2.55 -2.38
C ALA A 77 0.50 -3.13 -1.33
N ASP A 78 1.79 -3.20 -1.67
CA ASP A 78 2.84 -3.68 -0.78
C ASP A 78 3.00 -2.78 0.45
N ASN A 79 2.98 -1.46 0.26
CA ASN A 79 3.05 -0.49 1.34
C ASN A 79 1.84 -0.59 2.28
N LEU A 80 0.63 -0.74 1.72
CA LEU A 80 -0.60 -0.90 2.49
C LEU A 80 -0.57 -2.19 3.32
N LEU A 81 -0.25 -3.33 2.69
CA LEU A 81 -0.14 -4.61 3.37
C LEU A 81 0.95 -4.60 4.44
N SER A 82 2.10 -4.01 4.14
CA SER A 82 3.20 -3.90 5.10
C SER A 82 2.77 -3.13 6.34
N SER A 83 2.18 -1.94 6.20
CA SER A 83 1.73 -1.15 7.35
C SER A 83 0.78 -1.96 8.24
N VAL A 84 -0.19 -2.66 7.64
CA VAL A 84 -1.15 -3.46 8.40
C VAL A 84 -0.53 -4.71 9.04
N LEU A 85 0.38 -5.42 8.35
CA LEU A 85 1.08 -6.58 8.90
C LEU A 85 2.03 -6.21 10.05
N HIS A 86 2.52 -4.97 10.10
CA HIS A 86 3.37 -4.51 11.20
C HIS A 86 2.54 -4.13 12.44
N GLN A 87 1.39 -3.48 12.28
CA GLN A 87 0.55 -3.05 13.42
C GLN A 87 -0.43 -4.11 13.89
N GLY A 88 -0.93 -4.96 12.99
CA GLY A 88 -1.96 -5.94 13.29
C GLY A 88 -1.42 -7.08 14.14
N ALA A 89 -2.23 -7.57 15.09
CA ALA A 89 -1.92 -8.75 15.89
C ALA A 89 -1.57 -9.95 15.00
N GLU A 90 -0.64 -10.80 15.43
CA GLU A 90 -0.10 -11.91 14.62
C GLU A 90 -1.18 -12.85 14.09
N ASP A 91 -2.19 -13.15 14.92
CA ASP A 91 -3.28 -14.06 14.60
C ASP A 91 -4.44 -13.41 13.83
N SER A 92 -4.41 -12.09 13.64
CA SER A 92 -5.48 -11.37 12.91
C SER A 92 -5.34 -11.57 11.39
N PRO A 93 -6.41 -11.99 10.70
CA PRO A 93 -6.38 -12.10 9.24
C PRO A 93 -6.34 -10.71 8.60
N VAL A 94 -5.49 -10.55 7.58
CA VAL A 94 -5.38 -9.31 6.80
C VAL A 94 -6.03 -9.52 5.43
N THR A 95 -6.93 -8.63 5.04
CA THR A 95 -7.64 -8.71 3.75
C THR A 95 -7.28 -7.51 2.89
N LEU A 96 -6.71 -7.76 1.71
CA LEU A 96 -6.61 -6.77 0.64
C LEU A 96 -7.83 -6.91 -0.25
N ARG A 97 -8.59 -5.83 -0.42
CA ARG A 97 -9.80 -5.82 -1.24
C ARG A 97 -9.68 -4.77 -2.35
N ALA A 98 -9.92 -5.20 -3.59
CA ALA A 98 -9.97 -4.37 -4.78
C ALA A 98 -11.40 -4.38 -5.36
N VAL A 99 -11.99 -3.20 -5.55
CA VAL A 99 -13.38 -3.07 -6.03
C VAL A 99 -13.43 -2.12 -7.21
N GLY A 100 -13.85 -2.63 -8.37
CA GLY A 100 -14.18 -1.83 -9.53
C GLY A 100 -15.56 -1.19 -9.40
N ALA A 101 -15.64 0.11 -9.69
CA ALA A 101 -16.88 0.86 -9.70
C ALA A 101 -16.91 1.84 -10.89
N VAL A 102 -18.06 2.48 -11.11
CA VAL A 102 -18.18 3.53 -12.15
C VAL A 102 -17.23 4.67 -11.79
N GLY A 103 -16.27 4.95 -12.67
CA GLY A 103 -15.30 6.04 -12.52
C GLY A 103 -13.97 5.67 -11.85
N GLY A 104 -13.74 4.40 -11.47
CA GLY A 104 -12.43 3.97 -11.01
C GLY A 104 -12.42 2.67 -10.19
N VAL A 105 -11.28 2.41 -9.54
CA VAL A 105 -11.06 1.25 -8.68
C VAL A 105 -10.68 1.71 -7.28
N THR A 106 -11.27 1.06 -6.27
CA THR A 106 -10.91 1.27 -4.86
C THR A 106 -10.07 0.11 -4.38
N LEU A 107 -8.89 0.41 -3.83
CA LEU A 107 -8.04 -0.56 -3.13
C LEU A 107 -8.07 -0.26 -1.63
N CYS A 108 -8.42 -1.25 -0.81
CA CYS A 108 -8.42 -1.11 0.64
C CYS A 108 -7.77 -2.32 1.32
N VAL A 109 -7.07 -2.09 2.41
CA VAL A 109 -6.54 -3.13 3.29
C VAL A 109 -7.28 -3.10 4.61
N ARG A 110 -7.61 -4.27 5.15
CA ARG A 110 -8.36 -4.43 6.41
C ARG A 110 -7.65 -5.42 7.30
N SER A 111 -7.57 -5.11 8.59
CA SER A 111 -7.18 -6.04 9.65
C SER A 111 -8.05 -5.81 10.87
N PRO A 112 -8.63 -6.88 11.46
CA PRO A 112 -9.29 -6.80 12.76
C PRO A 112 -8.35 -6.25 13.83
N GLY A 113 -8.90 -5.44 14.73
CA GLY A 113 -8.17 -4.88 15.87
C GLY A 113 -7.18 -3.76 15.53
N LEU A 114 -7.03 -3.38 14.26
CA LEU A 114 -6.19 -2.25 13.87
C LEU A 114 -6.91 -0.93 14.23
N THR A 115 -6.47 -0.30 15.32
CA THR A 115 -6.95 1.03 15.73
C THR A 115 -5.89 2.09 15.47
N VAL A 116 -6.23 3.08 14.65
CA VAL A 116 -5.42 4.30 14.48
C VAL A 116 -6.03 5.41 15.33
N ALA A 117 -5.24 5.97 16.24
CA ALA A 117 -5.64 7.11 17.07
C ALA A 117 -6.09 8.28 16.18
N ALA A 118 -7.13 9.00 16.58
CA ALA A 118 -7.75 10.03 15.73
C ALA A 118 -6.76 11.13 15.31
N GLU A 119 -5.84 11.45 16.21
CA GLU A 119 -4.77 12.44 16.05
C GLU A 119 -3.70 11.96 15.06
N GLU A 120 -3.52 10.65 14.92
CA GLU A 120 -2.52 10.04 14.05
C GLU A 120 -3.03 9.86 12.61
N ARG A 121 -4.35 9.93 12.36
CA ARG A 121 -4.99 9.68 11.05
C ARG A 121 -4.55 10.65 9.95
N SER A 122 -4.55 11.96 10.24
CA SER A 122 -4.16 13.00 9.28
C SER A 122 -2.71 12.89 8.85
N SER A 123 -1.92 12.24 9.70
CA SER A 123 -0.48 12.26 9.62
C SER A 123 0.10 10.90 9.21
N LEU A 124 -0.74 9.86 9.03
CA LEU A 124 -0.40 8.57 8.42
C LEU A 124 0.29 8.71 7.05
N PHE A 125 -0.05 9.79 6.32
CA PHE A 125 0.48 10.07 4.99
C PHE A 125 1.64 11.07 5.01
N GLU A 126 2.22 11.41 6.17
CA GLU A 126 3.40 12.27 6.27
C GLU A 126 4.70 11.51 5.94
N PRO A 127 5.70 12.18 5.33
CA PRO A 127 6.95 11.53 4.95
C PRO A 127 7.81 11.23 6.17
N PHE A 128 8.61 10.17 6.09
CA PHE A 128 9.54 9.71 7.15
C PHE A 128 8.86 9.28 8.44
N ARG A 129 7.52 9.18 8.43
CA ARG A 129 6.79 8.64 9.56
C ARG A 129 7.09 7.15 9.65
N ARG A 130 7.71 6.77 10.76
CA ARG A 130 7.84 5.39 11.20
C ARG A 130 6.82 5.16 12.29
N GLU A 131 6.12 4.04 12.19
CA GLU A 131 5.19 3.62 13.24
C GLU A 131 6.00 3.23 14.48
N ARG A 132 5.49 3.50 15.68
CA ARG A 132 6.16 3.13 16.93
C ARG A 132 6.27 1.61 17.00
N GLY A 133 7.50 1.09 17.07
CA GLY A 133 7.78 -0.35 17.07
C GLY A 133 8.06 -0.97 15.69
N ALA A 134 8.05 -0.18 14.61
CA ALA A 134 8.41 -0.67 13.29
C ALA A 134 9.87 -1.18 13.26
N THR A 135 10.08 -2.34 12.65
CA THR A 135 11.41 -2.81 12.25
C THR A 135 12.04 -1.75 11.31
N PRO A 136 13.38 -1.63 11.23
CA PRO A 136 14.03 -0.58 10.45
C PRO A 136 13.94 -0.79 8.93
N GLU A 137 12.89 -1.45 8.46
CA GLU A 137 12.64 -1.91 7.11
C GLU A 137 12.04 -0.79 6.23
N GLY A 138 12.85 0.24 5.93
CA GLY A 138 12.51 1.31 4.98
C GLY A 138 12.62 2.70 5.58
N LEU A 139 12.29 3.73 4.79
CA LEU A 139 12.37 5.12 5.20
C LEU A 139 11.06 5.67 5.78
N GLY A 140 9.96 4.90 5.76
CA GLY A 140 8.64 5.40 6.18
C GLY A 140 8.03 6.33 5.13
N LEU A 141 8.33 6.09 3.86
CA LEU A 141 7.87 6.90 2.73
C LEU A 141 6.74 6.24 1.93
N GLY A 142 6.42 4.97 2.22
CA GLY A 142 5.49 4.17 1.42
C GLY A 142 4.08 4.77 1.31
N LEU A 143 3.46 5.13 2.44
CA LEU A 143 2.15 5.78 2.46
C LEU A 143 2.20 7.21 1.94
N TYR A 144 3.30 7.94 2.17
CA TYR A 144 3.49 9.29 1.61
C TYR A 144 3.53 9.29 0.08
N ILE A 145 4.30 8.38 -0.52
CA ILE A 145 4.44 8.23 -1.97
C ILE A 145 3.12 7.74 -2.59
N ALA A 146 2.43 6.81 -1.94
CA ALA A 146 1.08 6.39 -2.30
C ALA A 146 0.13 7.58 -2.31
N GLY A 147 0.15 8.38 -1.24
CA GLY A 147 -0.66 9.58 -1.04
C GLY A 147 -0.49 10.67 -2.11
N ARG A 148 0.74 10.85 -2.62
CA ARG A 148 1.08 11.90 -3.60
C ARG A 148 1.12 11.44 -5.06
N SER A 149 0.88 10.16 -5.36
CA SER A 149 0.89 9.69 -6.75
C SER A 149 -0.24 10.35 -7.54
N PRO A 150 0.05 11.01 -8.68
CA PRO A 150 -0.95 11.71 -9.48
C PRO A 150 -1.74 10.71 -10.33
N TRP A 151 -2.62 9.92 -9.72
CA TRP A 151 -3.53 9.05 -10.46
C TRP A 151 -4.43 9.91 -11.38
N PRO A 152 -4.63 9.53 -12.66
CA PRO A 152 -5.41 10.33 -13.61
C PRO A 152 -6.89 10.46 -13.23
N THR A 153 -7.43 9.51 -12.47
CA THR A 153 -8.69 9.65 -11.73
C THR A 153 -8.36 10.25 -10.37
N ALA A 154 -9.04 11.32 -9.95
CA ALA A 154 -8.86 11.98 -8.65
C ALA A 154 -8.93 10.98 -7.49
N GLY A 155 -7.80 10.36 -7.15
CA GLY A 155 -7.70 9.35 -6.11
C GLY A 155 -7.79 10.05 -4.76
N SER A 156 -8.82 9.75 -3.98
CA SER A 156 -8.91 10.21 -2.60
C SER A 156 -8.51 9.08 -1.65
N TRP A 157 -7.53 9.33 -0.79
CA TRP A 157 -7.15 8.42 0.29
C TRP A 157 -8.07 8.65 1.48
N ARG A 158 -8.65 7.59 2.03
CA ARG A 158 -9.44 7.66 3.26
C ARG A 158 -9.13 6.47 4.14
N TRP A 159 -8.92 6.75 5.42
CA TRP A 159 -9.03 5.74 6.46
C TRP A 159 -10.49 5.65 6.89
N SER A 160 -11.00 4.44 7.05
CA SER A 160 -12.32 4.18 7.64
C SER A 160 -12.20 3.03 8.64
N PRO A 161 -12.86 3.10 9.80
CA PRO A 161 -12.93 1.96 10.70
C PRO A 161 -13.64 0.80 10.00
N ALA A 162 -13.33 -0.43 10.43
CA ALA A 162 -14.10 -1.58 9.99
C ALA A 162 -15.58 -1.39 10.38
N PRO A 163 -16.55 -1.64 9.49
CA PRO A 163 -17.96 -1.60 9.84
C PRO A 163 -18.20 -2.58 11.00
N GLY A 164 -18.72 -2.07 12.13
CA GLY A 164 -18.99 -2.85 13.34
C GLY A 164 -18.05 -2.60 14.52
N ALA A 165 -17.02 -1.75 14.40
CA ALA A 165 -16.26 -1.27 15.55
C ALA A 165 -16.87 0.04 16.07
N ALA A 166 -17.87 -0.09 16.95
CA ALA A 166 -18.37 0.99 17.80
C ALA A 166 -17.73 0.88 19.19
#